data_AF-A0A8X7C279-F1
#
_entry.id   AF-A0A8X7C279-F1
#
_cell.length_a   1.000
_cell.length_b   1.000
_cell.length_c   1.000
_cell.angle_alpha   90.00
_cell.angle_beta   90.00
_cell.angle_gamma   90.00
#
_symmetry.space_group_name_H-M   'P 1'
#
loop_
_entity.id
_entity.type
_entity.pdbx_description
1 polymer ?
#
loop_
_entity_poly.entity_id
_entity_poly.type
_entity_poly.pdbx_seq_one_letter_code
_entity_poly.pdbx_strand_id
1 'polypeptide(L)'
;ELRYLKTIFREKYKHDLGEYLSSGLRGDIQKLVAALTNKDREYFAEVDQDLAVMEAHHLYDAGLSKSWGSDQDLFITVLATRSREQLRATIAAYENVAGHIMEEAIKSEFGGNIRHALLAIVECIDNRPAFFAKQLHEALNGSEPTIRQ
;
A
#
# COMPACT_ATOMS: atom_id res chain seq x y z
N GLU A 1 -15.89 -4.92 4.65
CA GLU A 1 -16.00 -4.96 3.17
C GLU A 1 -15.30 -6.19 2.57
N LEU A 2 -13.97 -6.29 2.62
CA LEU A 2 -13.23 -7.38 1.95
C LEU A 2 -13.67 -8.79 2.38
N ARG A 3 -13.82 -9.06 3.69
CA ARG A 3 -14.30 -10.38 4.17
C ARG A 3 -15.63 -10.78 3.54
N TYR A 4 -16.57 -9.83 3.44
CA TYR A 4 -17.87 -10.07 2.81
C TYR A 4 -17.71 -10.39 1.32
N LEU A 5 -16.87 -9.64 0.60
CA LEU A 5 -16.57 -9.92 -0.80
C LEU A 5 -15.94 -11.32 -1.00
N LYS A 6 -15.01 -11.72 -0.13
CA LYS A 6 -14.41 -13.07 -0.16
C LYS A 6 -15.47 -14.16 0.01
N THR A 7 -16.41 -13.99 0.92
CA THR A 7 -17.53 -14.93 1.13
C THR A 7 -18.37 -15.08 -0.14
N ILE A 8 -18.86 -13.97 -0.69
CA ILE A 8 -19.70 -14.00 -1.90
C ILE A 8 -18.95 -14.58 -3.11
N PHE A 9 -17.67 -14.23 -3.28
CA PHE A 9 -16.84 -14.76 -4.36
C PHE A 9 -16.67 -16.28 -4.26
N ARG A 10 -16.39 -16.77 -3.05
CA ARG A 10 -16.25 -18.21 -2.79
C ARG A 10 -17.55 -18.97 -3.03
N GLU A 11 -18.69 -18.43 -2.61
CA GLU A 11 -20.00 -19.04 -2.83
C GLU A 11 -20.32 -19.16 -4.32
N LYS A 12 -20.06 -18.09 -5.08
CA LYS A 12 -20.41 -17.98 -6.50
C LYS A 12 -19.47 -18.75 -7.42
N TYR A 13 -18.16 -18.66 -7.19
CA TYR A 13 -17.15 -19.17 -8.12
C TYR A 13 -16.38 -20.38 -7.58
N LYS A 14 -16.61 -20.80 -6.34
CA LYS A 14 -15.92 -21.94 -5.69
C LYS A 14 -14.39 -21.79 -5.62
N HIS A 15 -13.90 -20.55 -5.65
CA HIS A 15 -12.49 -20.21 -5.52
C HIS A 15 -12.28 -19.26 -4.34
N ASP A 16 -11.12 -19.34 -3.69
CA ASP A 16 -10.70 -18.27 -2.79
C ASP A 16 -10.30 -17.02 -3.59
N LEU A 17 -10.85 -15.86 -3.23
CA LEU A 17 -10.60 -14.61 -3.94
C LEU A 17 -9.12 -14.23 -3.93
N GLY A 18 -8.43 -14.39 -2.79
CA GLY A 18 -7.04 -13.97 -2.67
C GLY A 18 -6.12 -14.88 -3.47
N GLU A 19 -6.28 -16.19 -3.35
CA GLU A 19 -5.54 -17.15 -4.19
C GLU A 19 -5.81 -16.94 -5.68
N TYR A 20 -7.07 -16.72 -6.06
CA TYR A 20 -7.46 -16.46 -7.44
C TYR A 20 -6.75 -15.22 -8.00
N LEU A 21 -6.83 -14.08 -7.31
CA LEU A 21 -6.18 -12.84 -7.74
C LEU A 21 -4.66 -12.99 -7.79
N SER A 22 -4.04 -13.59 -6.76
CA SER A 22 -2.60 -13.78 -6.71
C SER A 22 -2.09 -14.75 -7.78
N SER A 23 -2.88 -15.74 -8.20
CA SER A 23 -2.47 -16.71 -9.23
C SER A 23 -2.25 -16.07 -10.61
N GLY A 24 -2.94 -14.97 -10.91
CA GLY A 24 -2.80 -14.21 -12.16
C GLY A 24 -1.67 -13.16 -12.15
N LEU A 25 -0.98 -12.98 -11.03
CA LEU A 25 0.03 -11.93 -10.84
C LEU A 25 1.42 -12.52 -10.62
N ARG A 26 2.47 -11.70 -10.77
CA ARG A 26 3.87 -12.10 -10.52
C ARG A 26 4.63 -10.99 -9.80
N GLY A 27 5.73 -11.35 -9.12
CA GLY A 27 6.62 -10.39 -8.46
C GLY A 27 5.93 -9.65 -7.30
N ASP A 28 6.33 -8.41 -7.06
CA ASP A 28 5.91 -7.67 -5.85
C ASP A 28 4.43 -7.33 -5.83
N ILE A 29 3.81 -7.12 -6.99
CA ILE A 29 2.36 -6.90 -7.05
C ILE A 29 1.59 -8.15 -6.61
N GLN A 30 2.10 -9.35 -6.89
CA GLN A 30 1.51 -10.60 -6.39
C GLN A 30 1.62 -10.68 -4.87
N LYS A 31 2.80 -10.36 -4.32
CA LYS A 31 3.03 -10.33 -2.87
C LYS A 31 2.10 -9.33 -2.17
N LEU A 32 1.97 -8.13 -2.74
CA LEU A 32 1.08 -7.09 -2.22
C LEU A 32 -0.38 -7.53 -2.23
N VAL A 33 -0.87 -8.05 -3.36
CA VAL A 33 -2.26 -8.51 -3.46
C VAL A 33 -2.52 -9.69 -2.52
N ALA A 34 -1.57 -10.62 -2.38
CA ALA A 34 -1.68 -11.70 -1.41
C ALA A 34 -1.77 -11.15 0.02
N ALA A 35 -0.92 -10.17 0.38
CA ALA A 35 -0.94 -9.55 1.70
C ALA A 35 -2.26 -8.82 1.98
N LEU A 36 -2.78 -8.06 1.01
CA LEU A 36 -4.04 -7.32 1.14
C LEU A 36 -5.28 -8.24 1.23
N THR A 37 -5.24 -9.41 0.59
CA THR A 37 -6.40 -10.29 0.46
C THR A 37 -6.43 -11.44 1.45
N ASN A 38 -5.26 -11.95 1.86
CA ASN A 38 -5.15 -13.15 2.71
C ASN A 38 -4.78 -12.84 4.15
N LYS A 39 -4.14 -11.70 4.42
CA LYS A 39 -3.93 -11.25 5.79
C LYS A 39 -5.07 -10.33 6.17
N ASP A 40 -5.71 -10.61 7.30
CA ASP A 40 -6.62 -9.63 7.90
C ASP A 40 -5.78 -8.42 8.31
N ARG A 41 -6.18 -7.23 7.85
CA ARG A 41 -5.60 -5.99 8.34
C ARG A 41 -5.81 -5.92 9.85
N GLU A 42 -4.76 -5.56 10.57
CA GLU A 42 -4.79 -5.45 12.02
C GLU A 42 -5.92 -4.52 12.48
N TYR A 43 -6.65 -4.94 13.51
CA TYR A 43 -7.70 -4.17 14.14
C TYR A 43 -7.30 -3.94 15.60
N PHE A 44 -6.34 -3.02 15.80
CA PHE A 44 -5.98 -2.52 17.12
C PHE A 44 -6.72 -1.22 17.38
N ALA A 45 -7.24 -1.06 18.59
CA ALA A 45 -8.00 0.13 19.00
C ALA A 45 -7.09 1.35 19.23
N GLU A 46 -5.81 1.11 19.54
CA GLU A 46 -4.85 2.16 19.91
C GLU A 46 -3.65 2.12 18.96
N VAL A 47 -3.07 3.30 18.74
CA VAL A 47 -1.88 3.51 17.91
C VAL A 47 -0.65 3.37 18.79
N ASP A 48 0.28 2.49 18.39
CA ASP A 48 1.59 2.35 19.00
C ASP A 48 2.56 3.33 18.32
N GLN A 49 2.88 4.41 19.03
CA GLN A 49 3.77 5.47 18.52
C GLN A 49 5.22 5.02 18.42
N ASP A 50 5.67 4.15 19.32
CA ASP A 50 7.04 3.63 19.30
C ASP A 50 7.22 2.70 18.09
N LEU A 51 6.22 1.87 17.81
CA LEU A 51 6.17 1.08 16.59
C LEU A 51 6.16 1.96 15.33
N ALA A 52 5.38 3.04 15.32
CA ALA A 52 5.31 3.94 14.16
C ALA A 52 6.68 4.57 13.85
N VAL A 53 7.41 5.02 14.88
CA VAL A 53 8.75 5.59 14.74
C VAL A 53 9.77 4.52 14.32
N MET A 54 9.71 3.33 14.92
CA MET A 54 10.58 2.22 14.55
C MET A 54 10.37 1.77 13.10
N GLU A 55 9.12 1.63 12.66
CA GLU A 55 8.81 1.31 11.27
C GLU A 55 9.22 2.42 10.30
N ALA A 56 9.07 3.69 10.69
CA ALA A 56 9.54 4.82 9.90
C ALA A 56 11.06 4.77 9.65
N HIS A 57 11.85 4.49 10.69
CA HIS A 57 13.29 4.29 10.54
C HIS A 57 13.62 3.11 9.63
N HIS A 58 12.99 1.95 9.85
CA HIS A 58 13.25 0.78 9.02
C HIS A 58 12.85 1.00 7.55
N LEU A 59 11.74 1.70 7.29
CA LEU A 59 11.31 2.05 5.92
C LEU A 59 12.27 3.04 5.26
N TYR A 60 12.83 3.99 6.04
CA TYR A 60 13.82 4.92 5.52
C TYR A 60 15.11 4.19 5.15
N ASP A 61 15.62 3.36 6.06
CA ASP A 61 16.83 2.56 5.82
C ASP A 61 16.65 1.61 4.63
N ALA A 62 15.48 0.97 4.53
CA ALA A 62 15.10 0.11 3.41
C ALA A 62 15.08 0.86 2.07
N GLY A 63 14.66 2.14 2.07
CA GLY A 63 14.69 2.98 0.87
C GLY A 63 16.11 3.44 0.49
N LEU A 64 17.04 3.46 1.44
CA LEU A 64 18.44 3.82 1.18
C LEU A 64 19.29 2.62 0.73
N SER A 65 18.95 1.41 1.16
CA SER A 65 19.71 0.22 0.81
C SER A 65 19.50 -0.14 -0.66
N LYS A 66 20.60 -0.19 -1.42
CA LYS A 66 20.62 -0.68 -2.81
C LYS A 66 20.41 -2.20 -2.92
N SER A 67 19.90 -2.84 -1.88
CA SER A 67 19.72 -4.27 -1.76
C SER A 67 18.38 -4.66 -2.38
N TRP A 68 18.40 -5.15 -3.62
CA TRP A 68 17.18 -5.52 -4.35
C TRP A 68 16.47 -6.68 -3.63
N GLY A 69 15.25 -6.44 -3.12
CA GLY A 69 14.28 -7.48 -2.73
C GLY A 69 13.87 -7.51 -1.25
N SER A 70 14.80 -7.39 -0.29
CA SER A 70 14.46 -7.45 1.16
C SER A 70 13.65 -6.23 1.60
N ASP A 71 13.97 -5.09 1.01
CA ASP A 71 13.45 -3.78 1.40
C ASP A 71 12.04 -3.54 0.85
N GLN A 72 11.76 -4.09 -0.33
CA GLN A 72 10.43 -4.06 -0.95
C GLN A 72 9.41 -4.86 -0.13
N ASP A 73 9.84 -5.95 0.51
CA ASP A 73 8.98 -6.77 1.35
C ASP A 73 8.57 -6.04 2.63
N LEU A 74 9.39 -5.11 3.15
CA LEU A 74 9.03 -4.28 4.30
C LEU A 74 7.92 -3.28 3.95
N PHE A 75 8.07 -2.53 2.85
CA PHE A 75 7.03 -1.62 2.35
C PHE A 75 5.70 -2.34 2.15
N ILE A 76 5.72 -3.49 1.50
CA ILE A 76 4.52 -4.31 1.28
C ILE A 76 3.92 -4.77 2.60
N THR A 77 4.75 -5.23 3.54
CA THR A 77 4.26 -5.73 4.83
C THR A 77 3.59 -4.62 5.62
N VAL A 78 4.25 -3.48 5.82
CA VAL A 78 3.72 -2.36 6.60
C VAL A 78 2.45 -1.80 5.94
N LEU A 79 2.50 -1.48 4.65
CA LEU A 79 1.38 -0.84 3.94
C LEU A 79 0.16 -1.76 3.78
N ALA A 80 0.35 -3.07 3.66
CA ALA A 80 -0.76 -4.00 3.49
C ALA A 80 -1.44 -4.40 4.81
N THR A 81 -0.66 -4.54 5.90
CA THR A 81 -1.13 -5.27 7.10
C THR A 81 -1.50 -4.40 8.29
N ARG A 82 -0.91 -3.21 8.46
CA ARG A 82 -1.18 -2.34 9.61
C ARG A 82 -2.59 -1.79 9.61
N SER A 83 -3.15 -1.54 10.80
CA SER A 83 -4.42 -0.80 10.92
C SER A 83 -4.32 0.55 10.22
N ARG A 84 -5.46 1.17 9.87
CA ARG A 84 -5.41 2.45 9.13
C ARG A 84 -4.80 3.55 10.00
N GLU A 85 -5.15 3.53 11.27
CA GLU A 85 -4.72 4.46 12.29
C GLU A 85 -3.22 4.32 12.56
N GLN A 86 -2.73 3.08 12.73
CA GLN A 86 -1.30 2.81 12.86
C GLN A 86 -0.54 3.26 11.62
N LEU A 87 -1.05 2.91 10.43
CA LEU A 87 -0.37 3.24 9.19
C LEU A 87 -0.27 4.75 8.95
N ARG A 88 -1.30 5.53 9.33
CA ARG A 88 -1.21 7.00 9.33
C ARG A 88 -0.10 7.51 10.23
N ALA A 89 0.03 6.94 11.43
CA ALA A 89 1.10 7.32 12.35
C ALA A 89 2.48 6.96 11.78
N THR A 90 2.64 5.77 11.19
CA THR A 90 3.90 5.37 10.54
C THR A 90 4.24 6.28 9.35
N ILE A 91 3.25 6.66 8.52
CA ILE A 91 3.47 7.60 7.39
C ILE A 91 3.89 8.99 7.90
N ALA A 92 3.25 9.50 8.96
CA ALA A 92 3.61 10.78 9.55
C ALA A 92 5.00 10.73 10.22
N ALA A 93 5.34 9.64 10.91
CA ALA A 93 6.66 9.44 11.49
C ALA A 93 7.74 9.34 10.40
N TYR A 94 7.43 8.70 9.27
CA TYR A 94 8.35 8.57 8.14
C TYR A 94 8.80 9.93 7.61
N GLU A 95 7.89 10.88 7.41
CA GLU A 95 8.25 12.23 6.92
C GLU A 95 9.21 12.95 7.87
N ASN A 96 9.01 12.79 9.19
CA ASN A 96 9.91 13.35 10.19
C ASN A 96 11.32 12.72 10.18
N VAL A 97 11.41 11.41 9.91
CA VAL A 97 12.68 10.66 9.87
C VAL A 97 13.42 10.91 8.56
N ALA A 98 12.73 10.83 7.43
CA ALA A 98 13.32 10.87 6.09
C ALA A 98 13.56 12.29 5.57
N GLY A 99 12.81 13.28 6.08
CA GLY A 99 12.83 14.65 5.56
C GLY A 99 12.10 14.82 4.22
N HIS A 100 11.40 13.79 3.76
CA HIS A 100 10.54 13.80 2.58
C HIS A 100 9.35 12.85 2.79
N ILE A 101 8.27 13.06 2.03
CA ILE A 101 7.06 12.23 2.13
C ILE A 101 7.29 10.81 1.59
N MET A 102 6.49 9.86 2.07
CA MET A 102 6.59 8.44 1.68
C MET A 102 6.33 8.22 0.19
N GLU A 103 5.47 9.04 -0.42
CA GLU A 103 5.15 8.98 -1.84
C GLU A 103 6.38 9.26 -2.73
N GLU A 104 7.30 10.11 -2.27
CA GLU A 104 8.55 10.38 -2.98
C GLU A 104 9.47 9.17 -2.94
N ALA A 105 9.60 8.53 -1.77
CA ALA A 105 10.35 7.28 -1.62
C ALA A 105 9.75 6.15 -2.47
N ILE A 106 8.42 6.01 -2.48
CA ILE A 106 7.75 5.00 -3.31
C ILE A 106 8.02 5.25 -4.80
N LYS A 107 8.09 6.52 -5.23
CA LYS A 107 8.38 6.88 -6.63
C LYS A 107 9.83 6.63 -7.01
N SER A 108 10.79 6.79 -6.09
CA SER A 108 12.21 6.50 -6.34
C SER A 108 12.49 5.00 -6.37
N GLU A 109 11.93 4.25 -5.42
CA GLU A 109 12.29 2.84 -5.19
C GLU A 109 11.49 1.85 -6.04
N PHE A 110 10.27 2.20 -6.45
CA PHE A 110 9.36 1.26 -7.11
C PHE A 110 9.04 1.64 -8.56
N GLY A 111 8.99 0.60 -9.41
CA GLY A 111 8.58 0.68 -10.81
C GLY A 111 7.17 0.13 -11.06
N GLY A 112 6.60 0.47 -12.22
CA GLY A 112 5.44 -0.24 -12.78
C GLY A 112 4.22 -0.34 -11.86
N ASN A 113 3.52 -1.47 -11.89
CA ASN A 113 2.24 -1.65 -11.20
C ASN A 113 2.36 -1.62 -9.67
N ILE A 114 3.46 -2.10 -9.10
CA ILE A 114 3.65 -2.08 -7.66
C ILE A 114 3.74 -0.64 -7.13
N ARG A 115 4.45 0.25 -7.83
CA ARG A 115 4.49 1.69 -7.47
C ARG A 115 3.08 2.28 -7.40
N HIS A 116 2.28 2.08 -8.44
CA HIS A 116 0.91 2.61 -8.49
C HIS A 116 0.04 2.06 -7.36
N ALA A 117 0.17 0.77 -7.04
CA ALA A 117 -0.58 0.14 -5.96
C ALA A 117 -0.18 0.66 -4.57
N LEU A 118 1.12 0.84 -4.30
CA LEU A 118 1.60 1.39 -3.04
C LEU A 118 1.18 2.86 -2.86
N LEU A 119 1.29 3.68 -3.92
CA LEU A 119 0.80 5.07 -3.91
C LEU A 119 -0.71 5.12 -3.64
N ALA A 120 -1.49 4.25 -4.28
CA ALA A 120 -2.93 4.19 -4.05
C ALA A 120 -3.28 3.85 -2.58
N ILE A 121 -2.47 3.01 -1.91
CA ILE A 121 -2.66 2.72 -0.48
C ILE A 121 -2.40 3.98 0.35
N VAL A 122 -1.27 4.67 0.12
CA VAL A 122 -0.91 5.89 0.87
C VAL A 122 -1.96 6.98 0.67
N GLU A 123 -2.33 7.30 -0.58
CA GLU A 123 -3.35 8.30 -0.90
C GLU A 123 -4.73 7.96 -0.28
N CYS A 124 -5.11 6.67 -0.30
CA CYS A 124 -6.39 6.23 0.27
C CYS A 124 -6.39 6.28 1.80
N ILE A 125 -5.24 6.05 2.44
CA ILE A 125 -5.08 6.14 3.89
C ILE A 125 -5.09 7.59 4.34
N ASP A 126 -4.44 8.48 3.62
CA ASP A 126 -4.49 9.91 3.89
C ASP A 126 -5.92 10.46 3.72
N ASN A 127 -6.45 10.41 2.49
CA ASN A 127 -7.76 10.96 2.17
C ASN A 127 -8.52 10.09 1.15
N ARG A 128 -9.27 9.10 1.67
CA ARG A 128 -10.07 8.17 0.88
C ARG A 128 -11.07 8.87 -0.07
N PRO A 129 -11.87 9.87 0.34
CA PRO A 129 -12.73 10.60 -0.58
C PRO A 129 -11.96 11.28 -1.72
N ALA A 130 -10.86 11.97 -1.41
CA ALA A 130 -10.06 12.66 -2.43
C ALA A 130 -9.42 11.68 -3.41
N PHE A 131 -8.91 10.55 -2.93
CA PHE A 131 -8.39 9.47 -3.78
C PHE A 131 -9.45 9.01 -4.80
N PHE A 132 -10.65 8.67 -4.35
CA PHE A 132 -11.70 8.21 -5.29
C PHE A 132 -12.22 9.33 -6.21
N ALA A 133 -12.25 10.59 -5.75
CA ALA A 133 -12.59 11.72 -6.60
C ALA A 133 -11.57 11.91 -7.73
N LYS A 134 -10.27 11.78 -7.41
CA LYS A 134 -9.18 11.79 -8.40
C LYS A 134 -9.31 10.63 -9.39
N GLN A 135 -9.50 9.40 -8.91
CA GLN A 135 -9.67 8.23 -9.79
C GLN A 135 -10.88 8.40 -10.73
N LEU A 136 -11.99 8.98 -10.25
CA LEU A 136 -13.17 9.24 -11.08
C LEU A 136 -12.88 10.31 -12.14
N HIS A 137 -12.20 11.39 -11.76
CA HIS A 137 -11.83 12.46 -12.67
C HIS A 137 -10.91 11.95 -13.79
N GLU A 138 -9.86 11.19 -13.44
CA GLU A 138 -8.91 10.61 -14.39
C GLU A 138 -9.59 9.63 -15.35
N ALA A 139 -10.53 8.81 -14.85
CA ALA A 139 -11.28 7.86 -15.68
C ALA A 139 -12.22 8.55 -16.69
N LEU A 140 -12.78 9.71 -16.33
CA LEU A 140 -13.75 10.43 -17.16
C LEU A 140 -13.10 11.39 -18.17
N ASN A 141 -11.95 11.98 -17.82
CA ASN A 141 -11.32 13.00 -18.65
C ASN A 141 -10.23 12.47 -19.58
N GLY A 142 -9.86 11.19 -19.44
CA GLY A 142 -8.66 10.64 -20.06
C GLY A 142 -7.42 11.23 -19.39
N SER A 143 -6.43 10.39 -19.10
CA SER A 143 -5.18 10.79 -18.46
C SER A 143 -4.55 12.00 -19.16
N GLU A 144 -4.61 13.20 -18.55
CA GLU A 144 -3.75 14.30 -18.96
C GLU A 144 -2.30 13.85 -18.70
N PRO A 145 -1.42 13.81 -19.72
CA PRO A 145 0.00 13.59 -19.47
C PRO A 145 0.50 14.82 -18.73
N THR A 146 0.69 14.70 -17.40
CA THR A 146 1.34 15.76 -16.61
C THR A 146 2.81 15.82 -17.02
N ILE A 147 3.10 16.51 -18.12
CA ILE A 147 4.43 17.03 -18.41
C ILE A 147 4.57 18.25 -17.50
N ARG A 148 5.22 18.08 -16.35
CA ARG A 148 5.68 19.23 -15.56
C ARG A 148 6.87 19.86 -16.29
N GLN A 149 6.76 21.16 -16.53
CA GLN A 149 7.79 22.05 -17.07
C GLN A 149 9.00 22.14 -16.15
#